data_AF-U3ALP7-F1
#
_entry.id   AF-U3ALP7-F1
#
_cell.length_a   1.000
_cell.length_b   1.000
_cell.length_c   1.000
_cell.angle_alpha   90.00
_cell.angle_beta   90.00
_cell.angle_gamma   90.00
#
_symmetry.space_group_name_H-M   'P 1'
#
loop_
_entity.id
_entity.type
_entity.pdbx_description
1 polymer ?
#
loop_
_entity_poly.entity_id
_entity_poly.type
_entity_poly.pdbx_seq_one_letter_code
_entity_poly.pdbx_strand_id
1 'polypeptide(L)'
;MTYQQLDFIADLYIPFLAFLMLCRLLWQLKNVGLMQAMADLVTTVLGVIYIYALMFLDQYTGAYARFGLDYSTHTALALVFVISLAFINKKAAIASSSSMVIYALLMMYQNYHTLLDILVTTVMVLPILIWLKSRSLRYK
;
A
#
# COMPACT_ATOMS: atom_id res chain seq x y z
N MET A 1 12.19 -12.89 -19.48
CA MET A 1 10.95 -13.30 -18.77
C MET A 1 9.80 -13.23 -19.75
N THR A 2 8.85 -14.15 -19.65
CA THR A 2 7.60 -14.06 -20.42
C THR A 2 6.66 -13.04 -19.78
N TYR A 3 5.69 -12.55 -20.55
CA TYR A 3 4.65 -11.64 -20.05
C TYR A 3 3.91 -12.23 -18.85
N GLN A 4 3.60 -13.53 -18.89
CA GLN A 4 2.95 -14.26 -17.79
C GLN A 4 3.82 -14.41 -16.53
N GLN A 5 5.14 -14.50 -16.68
CA GLN A 5 6.04 -14.52 -15.52
C GLN A 5 6.09 -13.17 -14.82
N LEU A 6 6.02 -12.07 -15.58
CA LEU A 6 5.97 -10.72 -15.03
C LEU A 6 4.62 -10.45 -14.34
N ASP A 7 3.54 -10.97 -14.91
CA ASP A 7 2.19 -10.99 -14.33
C ASP A 7 2.19 -11.63 -12.94
N PHE A 8 2.74 -12.84 -12.85
CA PHE A 8 2.89 -13.56 -11.60
C PHE A 8 3.72 -12.80 -10.55
N ILE A 9 4.78 -12.11 -11.00
CA ILE A 9 5.59 -11.26 -10.11
C ILE A 9 4.78 -10.06 -9.61
N ALA A 10 3.97 -9.45 -10.48
CA ALA A 10 3.11 -8.34 -10.11
C ALA A 10 2.07 -8.77 -9.07
N ASP A 11 1.50 -9.97 -9.20
CA ASP A 11 0.52 -10.53 -8.28
C ASP A 11 1.14 -10.92 -6.93
N LEU A 12 2.41 -11.35 -6.92
CA LEU A 12 3.12 -11.72 -5.69
C LEU A 12 3.59 -10.50 -4.86
N TYR A 13 3.68 -9.33 -5.49
CA TYR A 13 4.23 -8.12 -4.85
C TYR A 13 3.49 -7.73 -3.57
N ILE A 14 2.16 -7.65 -3.61
CA ILE A 14 1.34 -7.25 -2.44
C ILE A 14 1.39 -8.32 -1.33
N PRO A 15 1.19 -9.62 -1.59
CA PRO A 15 1.41 -10.68 -0.60
C PRO A 15 2.78 -10.62 0.05
N PHE A 16 3.83 -10.34 -0.72
CA PHE A 16 5.18 -10.19 -0.19
C PHE A 16 5.32 -9.00 0.77
N LEU A 17 4.76 -7.84 0.41
CA LEU A 17 4.73 -6.69 1.32
C LEU A 17 3.93 -6.97 2.60
N ALA A 18 2.80 -7.67 2.48
CA ALA A 18 2.00 -8.11 3.62
C ALA A 18 2.79 -9.06 4.54
N PHE A 19 3.57 -9.98 3.96
CA PHE A 19 4.46 -10.85 4.71
C PHE A 19 5.55 -10.07 5.47
N LEU A 20 6.18 -9.08 4.83
CA LEU A 20 7.14 -8.20 5.52
C LEU A 20 6.48 -7.42 6.67
N MET A 21 5.25 -6.97 6.49
CA MET A 21 4.47 -6.33 7.56
C MET A 21 4.20 -7.28 8.72
N LEU A 22 3.86 -8.54 8.45
CA LEU A 22 3.68 -9.56 9.47
C LEU A 22 4.98 -9.80 10.26
N CYS A 23 6.12 -9.96 9.56
CA CYS A 23 7.42 -10.09 10.18
C CYS A 23 7.76 -8.92 11.11
N ARG A 24 7.42 -7.68 10.70
CA ARG A 24 7.57 -6.49 11.56
C ARG A 24 6.70 -6.60 12.81
N LEU A 25 5.43 -6.97 12.70
CA LEU A 25 4.53 -7.07 13.85
C LEU A 25 5.04 -8.10 14.87
N LEU A 26 5.51 -9.26 14.39
CA LEU A 26 6.12 -10.29 15.25
C LEU A 26 7.40 -9.78 15.93
N TRP A 27 8.23 -9.03 15.20
CA TRP A 27 9.42 -8.40 15.77
C TRP A 27 9.07 -7.37 16.84
N GLN A 28 8.03 -6.54 16.62
CA GLN A 28 7.57 -5.56 17.60
C GLN A 28 7.01 -6.21 18.85
N LEU A 29 6.24 -7.28 18.70
CA LEU A 29 5.68 -8.02 19.83
C LEU A 29 6.79 -8.55 20.76
N LYS A 30 7.91 -9.00 20.18
CA LYS A 30 9.06 -9.52 20.94
C LYS A 30 9.96 -8.42 21.52
N ASN A 31 10.20 -7.33 20.79
CA ASN A 31 11.29 -6.39 21.12
C ASN A 31 10.82 -5.00 21.58
N VAL A 32 9.56 -4.64 21.36
CA VAL A 32 9.03 -3.30 21.67
C VAL A 32 7.84 -3.38 22.64
N GLY A 33 6.90 -4.29 22.37
CA GLY A 33 5.77 -4.57 23.25
C GLY A 33 4.43 -4.67 22.50
N LEU A 34 3.43 -5.22 23.19
CA LEU A 34 2.11 -5.48 22.63
C LEU A 34 1.38 -4.22 22.16
N MET A 35 1.45 -3.13 22.93
CA MET A 35 0.74 -1.88 22.59
C MET A 35 1.20 -1.29 21.25
N GLN A 36 2.51 -1.24 21.01
CA GLN A 36 3.05 -0.75 19.75
C GLN A 36 2.69 -1.66 18.57
N ALA A 37 2.77 -2.99 18.75
CA ALA A 37 2.37 -3.95 17.73
C ALA A 37 0.87 -3.83 17.39
N MET A 38 0.01 -3.67 18.39
CA MET A 38 -1.43 -3.48 18.21
C MET A 38 -1.74 -2.14 17.52
N ALA A 39 -1.09 -1.05 17.92
CA ALA A 39 -1.27 0.24 17.25
C ALA A 39 -0.85 0.18 15.77
N ASP A 40 0.23 -0.53 15.45
CA ASP A 40 0.65 -0.75 14.07
C ASP A 40 -0.31 -1.63 13.29
N LEU A 41 -0.82 -2.71 13.89
CA LEU A 41 -1.83 -3.58 13.27
C LEU A 41 -3.13 -2.81 12.99
N VAL A 42 -3.66 -2.10 13.99
CA VAL A 42 -4.90 -1.32 13.87
C VAL A 42 -4.77 -0.27 12.78
N THR A 43 -3.67 0.50 12.75
CA THR A 43 -3.48 1.52 11.71
C THR A 43 -3.34 0.92 10.30
N THR A 44 -2.69 -0.23 10.15
CA THR A 44 -2.64 -0.96 8.87
C THR A 44 -4.02 -1.48 8.46
N VAL A 45 -4.78 -2.11 9.37
CA VAL A 45 -6.14 -2.60 9.09
C VAL A 45 -7.08 -1.46 8.72
N LEU A 46 -7.05 -0.34 9.45
CA LEU A 46 -7.82 0.85 9.10
C LEU A 46 -7.43 1.41 7.72
N GLY A 47 -6.15 1.34 7.34
CA GLY A 47 -5.69 1.69 6.00
C GLY A 47 -6.29 0.79 4.92
N VAL A 48 -6.33 -0.53 5.15
CA VAL A 48 -6.99 -1.49 4.23
C VAL A 48 -8.50 -1.22 4.14
N ILE A 49 -9.17 -1.00 5.26
CA ILE A 49 -10.61 -0.66 5.27
C ILE A 49 -10.85 0.62 4.46
N TYR A 50 -10.02 1.64 4.67
CA TYR A 50 -10.12 2.93 4.00
C TYR A 50 -9.99 2.81 2.47
N ILE A 51 -8.96 2.11 1.96
CA ILE A 51 -8.76 1.99 0.51
C ILE A 51 -9.89 1.21 -0.16
N TYR A 52 -10.40 0.15 0.48
CA TYR A 52 -11.54 -0.58 -0.05
C TYR A 52 -12.85 0.20 0.05
N ALA A 53 -13.05 0.99 1.12
CA ALA A 53 -14.19 1.89 1.20
C ALA A 53 -14.19 2.93 0.06
N LEU A 54 -13.01 3.45 -0.29
CA LEU A 54 -12.85 4.36 -1.42
C LEU A 54 -13.11 3.67 -2.76
N MET A 55 -12.62 2.43 -2.95
CA MET A 55 -12.92 1.60 -4.12
C MET A 55 -14.44 1.39 -4.28
N PHE A 56 -15.13 1.00 -3.21
CA PHE A 56 -16.59 0.80 -3.25
C PHE A 56 -17.33 2.10 -3.54
N LEU A 57 -16.88 3.22 -2.98
CA LEU A 57 -17.46 4.53 -3.27
C LEU A 57 -17.27 4.91 -4.74
N ASP A 58 -16.09 4.65 -5.30
CA ASP A 58 -15.84 4.87 -6.72
C ASP A 58 -16.74 3.99 -7.60
N GLN A 59 -16.82 2.69 -7.32
CA GLN A 59 -17.71 1.77 -8.05
C GLN A 59 -19.19 2.21 -7.99
N TYR A 60 -19.62 2.76 -6.87
CA TYR A 60 -20.99 3.26 -6.71
C TYR A 60 -21.25 4.58 -7.44
N THR A 61 -20.29 5.52 -7.40
CA THR A 61 -20.46 6.87 -7.96
C THR A 61 -20.00 7.00 -9.42
N GLY A 62 -19.15 6.08 -9.87
CA GLY A 62 -18.42 6.13 -11.13
C GLY A 62 -17.47 7.32 -11.22
N ALA A 63 -16.91 7.79 -10.10
CA ALA A 63 -16.16 9.05 -10.05
C ALA A 63 -14.93 9.02 -10.96
N TYR A 64 -14.12 7.96 -10.93
CA TYR A 64 -12.97 7.76 -11.80
C TYR A 64 -13.39 7.60 -13.26
N ALA A 65 -14.41 6.77 -13.52
CA ALA A 65 -14.92 6.52 -14.86
C ALA A 65 -15.41 7.79 -15.58
N ARG A 66 -15.96 8.78 -14.85
CA ARG A 66 -16.35 10.10 -15.42
C ARG A 66 -15.17 10.87 -16.02
N PHE A 67 -13.95 10.60 -15.58
CA PHE A 67 -12.71 11.17 -16.11
C PHE A 67 -11.95 10.18 -17.02
N GLY A 68 -12.54 9.03 -17.36
CA GLY A 68 -11.88 7.98 -18.13
C GLY A 68 -10.74 7.26 -17.38
N LEU A 69 -10.79 7.28 -16.04
CA LEU A 69 -9.81 6.65 -15.17
C LEU A 69 -10.38 5.38 -14.54
N ASP A 70 -9.50 4.57 -13.97
CA ASP A 70 -9.82 3.39 -13.16
C ASP A 70 -9.10 3.44 -11.80
N TYR A 71 -9.82 3.07 -10.73
CA TYR A 71 -9.26 3.06 -9.39
C TYR A 71 -8.25 1.90 -9.25
N SER A 72 -6.99 2.23 -8.97
CA SER A 72 -5.94 1.20 -8.88
C SER A 72 -5.89 0.56 -7.49
N THR A 73 -6.61 -0.54 -7.32
CA THR A 73 -6.58 -1.35 -6.09
C THR A 73 -5.17 -1.86 -5.77
N HIS A 74 -4.40 -2.23 -6.80
CA HIS A 74 -3.00 -2.60 -6.69
C HIS A 74 -2.16 -1.48 -6.06
N THR A 75 -2.29 -0.26 -6.59
CA THR A 75 -1.58 0.92 -6.07
C THR A 75 -2.00 1.20 -4.63
N ALA A 76 -3.31 1.24 -4.37
CA ALA A 76 -3.85 1.62 -3.07
C ALA A 76 -3.44 0.65 -1.96
N LEU A 77 -3.56 -0.66 -2.21
CA LEU A 77 -3.22 -1.69 -1.23
C LEU A 77 -1.69 -1.80 -1.03
N ALA A 78 -0.90 -1.69 -2.10
CA ALA A 78 0.56 -1.62 -1.98
C ALA A 78 1.00 -0.45 -1.08
N LEU A 79 0.39 0.73 -1.24
CA LEU A 79 0.71 1.91 -0.44
C LEU A 79 0.43 1.72 1.06
N VAL A 80 -0.60 0.96 1.45
CA VAL A 80 -0.84 0.62 2.86
C VAL A 80 0.39 -0.03 3.50
N PHE A 81 1.01 -0.98 2.81
CA PHE A 81 2.18 -1.70 3.30
C PHE A 81 3.47 -0.92 3.11
N VAL A 82 3.66 -0.24 1.97
CA VAL A 82 4.83 0.61 1.70
C VAL A 82 4.95 1.69 2.76
N ILE A 83 3.88 2.42 3.05
CA ILE A 83 3.88 3.47 4.09
C ILE A 83 4.14 2.84 5.46
N SER A 84 3.53 1.68 5.74
CA SER A 84 3.82 0.97 6.98
C SER A 84 5.33 0.73 7.10
N LEU A 85 5.96 0.06 6.13
CA LEU A 85 7.40 -0.24 6.13
C LEU A 85 8.28 1.02 6.12
N ALA A 86 7.88 2.09 5.45
CA ALA A 86 8.63 3.33 5.39
C ALA A 86 8.81 3.98 6.77
N PHE A 87 7.86 3.78 7.69
CA PHE A 87 7.91 4.30 9.05
C PHE A 87 8.84 3.52 9.99
N ILE A 88 9.55 2.48 9.51
CA ILE A 88 10.54 1.75 10.32
C ILE A 88 11.79 2.60 10.52
N ASN A 89 12.45 2.98 9.42
CA ASN A 89 13.66 3.78 9.38
C ASN A 89 13.91 4.30 7.94
N LYS A 90 14.89 5.20 7.78
CA LYS A 90 15.22 5.79 6.47
C LYS A 90 15.55 4.75 5.39
N LYS A 91 16.25 3.67 5.74
CA LYS A 91 16.61 2.60 4.79
C LYS A 91 15.36 1.87 4.29
N ALA A 92 14.46 1.52 5.19
CA ALA A 92 13.18 0.89 4.86
C ALA A 92 12.28 1.81 4.03
N ALA A 93 12.28 3.13 4.33
CA ALA A 93 11.57 4.13 3.52
C ALA A 93 12.07 4.17 2.08
N ILE A 94 13.39 4.25 1.88
CA ILE A 94 13.97 4.24 0.53
C ILE A 94 13.66 2.91 -0.17
N ALA A 95 13.90 1.77 0.49
CA ALA A 95 13.68 0.46 -0.12
C ALA A 95 12.22 0.22 -0.54
N SER A 96 11.26 0.52 0.35
CA SER A 96 9.83 0.35 0.07
C SER A 96 9.30 1.35 -0.95
N SER A 97 9.75 2.60 -0.92
CA SER A 97 9.33 3.61 -1.92
C SER A 97 9.90 3.28 -3.30
N SER A 98 11.18 2.86 -3.37
CA SER A 98 11.78 2.42 -4.63
C SER A 98 11.09 1.17 -5.19
N SER A 99 10.72 0.21 -4.34
CA SER A 99 9.99 -0.97 -4.80
C SER A 99 8.61 -0.61 -5.34
N MET A 100 7.93 0.38 -4.75
CA MET A 100 6.65 0.91 -5.26
C MET A 100 6.80 1.55 -6.64
N VAL A 101 7.87 2.29 -6.89
CA VAL A 101 8.15 2.87 -8.22
C VAL A 101 8.36 1.77 -9.25
N ILE A 102 9.15 0.74 -8.92
CA ILE A 102 9.35 -0.42 -9.81
C ILE A 102 8.02 -1.13 -10.07
N TYR A 103 7.18 -1.29 -9.05
CA TYR A 103 5.87 -1.92 -9.19
C TYR A 103 4.92 -1.09 -10.08
N ALA A 104 4.92 0.24 -9.95
CA ALA A 104 4.16 1.12 -10.83
C ALA A 104 4.57 0.97 -12.30
N LEU A 105 5.88 0.91 -12.57
CA LEU A 105 6.40 0.66 -13.92
C LEU A 105 5.97 -0.72 -14.44
N LEU A 106 5.97 -1.74 -13.58
CA LEU A 106 5.53 -3.09 -13.93
C LEU A 106 4.02 -3.12 -14.25
N MET A 107 3.17 -2.45 -13.47
CA MET A 107 1.73 -2.34 -13.74
C MET A 107 1.46 -1.65 -15.07
N MET A 108 2.21 -0.59 -15.41
CA MET A 108 2.10 0.07 -16.72
C MET A 108 2.54 -0.86 -17.85
N TYR A 109 3.63 -1.61 -17.67
CA TYR A 109 4.11 -2.57 -18.66
C TYR A 109 3.11 -3.72 -18.89
N GLN A 110 2.46 -4.21 -17.83
CA GLN A 110 1.43 -5.25 -17.89
C GLN A 110 0.04 -4.71 -18.30
N ASN A 111 -0.08 -3.42 -18.63
CA ASN A 111 -1.35 -2.75 -18.96
C ASN A 111 -2.44 -2.95 -17.90
N TYR A 112 -2.05 -3.09 -16.62
CA TYR A 112 -3.00 -3.16 -15.51
C TYR A 112 -3.67 -1.80 -15.30
N HIS A 113 -2.86 -0.74 -15.30
CA HIS A 113 -3.30 0.63 -15.05
C HIS A 113 -2.45 1.63 -15.80
N THR A 114 -3.05 2.77 -16.16
CA THR A 114 -2.32 3.91 -16.72
C THR A 114 -1.54 4.66 -15.64
N LEU A 115 -0.63 5.52 -16.06
CA LEU A 115 0.08 6.42 -15.13
C LEU A 115 -0.90 7.32 -14.35
N LEU A 116 -1.97 7.79 -15.00
CA LEU A 116 -2.95 8.66 -14.34
C LEU A 116 -3.75 7.91 -13.28
N ASP A 117 -4.15 6.67 -13.53
CA ASP A 117 -4.83 5.82 -12.54
C ASP A 117 -3.98 5.67 -11.28
N ILE A 118 -2.68 5.39 -11.46
CA ILE A 118 -1.71 5.23 -10.37
C ILE A 118 -1.52 6.55 -9.60
N LEU A 119 -1.32 7.67 -10.30
CA LEU A 119 -1.05 8.97 -9.68
C LEU A 119 -2.28 9.50 -8.92
N VAL A 120 -3.47 9.46 -9.53
CA VAL A 120 -4.71 9.92 -8.91
C VAL A 120 -5.04 9.06 -7.70
N THR A 121 -4.94 7.74 -7.82
CA THR A 121 -5.11 6.83 -6.68
C THR A 121 -4.12 7.14 -5.56
N THR A 122 -2.84 7.36 -5.88
CA THR A 122 -1.81 7.73 -4.91
C THR A 122 -2.18 9.03 -4.18
N VAL A 123 -2.55 10.09 -4.90
CA VAL A 123 -2.93 11.38 -4.31
C VAL A 123 -4.13 11.25 -3.38
N MET A 124 -5.11 10.44 -3.75
CA MET A 124 -6.30 10.22 -2.92
C MET A 124 -5.98 9.48 -1.62
N VAL A 125 -5.16 8.42 -1.67
CA VAL A 125 -4.96 7.54 -0.51
C VAL A 125 -3.78 7.94 0.39
N LEU A 126 -2.68 8.42 -0.20
CA LEU A 126 -1.41 8.63 0.49
C LEU A 126 -1.50 9.55 1.72
N PRO A 127 -2.19 10.71 1.68
CA PRO A 127 -2.27 11.61 2.83
C PRO A 127 -2.92 10.96 4.04
N ILE A 128 -4.03 10.24 3.83
CA ILE A 128 -4.77 9.56 4.90
C ILE A 128 -3.96 8.39 5.47
N LEU A 129 -3.29 7.62 4.61
CA LEU A 129 -2.45 6.51 5.07
C LEU A 129 -1.24 7.00 5.88
N ILE A 130 -0.59 8.09 5.47
CA ILE A 130 0.48 8.74 6.27
C ILE A 130 -0.08 9.22 7.61
N TRP A 131 -1.23 9.89 7.60
CA TRP A 131 -1.88 10.38 8.81
C TRP A 131 -2.20 9.23 9.78
N LEU A 132 -2.83 8.15 9.31
CA LEU A 132 -3.10 6.95 10.09
C LEU A 132 -1.81 6.39 10.69
N LYS A 133 -0.78 6.21 9.86
CA LYS A 133 0.47 5.60 10.33
C LYS A 133 1.21 6.46 11.35
N SER A 134 1.13 7.79 11.24
CA SER A 134 1.69 8.69 12.24
C SER A 134 1.09 8.50 13.64
N ARG A 135 -0.15 8.00 13.75
CA ARG A 135 -0.81 7.73 15.04
C ARG A 135 -0.20 6.55 15.78
N SER A 136 0.39 5.58 15.08
CA SER A 136 0.98 4.41 15.74
C SER A 136 2.32 4.71 16.41
N LEU A 137 2.99 5.80 16.03
CA LEU A 137 4.26 6.22 16.65
C LEU A 137 4.12 6.74 18.09
N ARG A 138 2.89 6.94 18.58
CA ARG A 138 2.59 7.47 19.92
C ARG A 138 2.87 6.50 21.06
N TYR A 139 3.16 5.24 20.74
CA TYR A 139 3.40 4.16 21.70
C TYR A 139 4.85 3.67 21.68
N LYS A 140 5.76 4.44 21.05
CA LYS A 140 7.20 4.24 21.11
C LYS A 140 7.81 4.83 22.37
#